data_AF-A0A1J3F9R2-F1
#
_entry.id   AF-A0A1J3F9R2-F1
#
_cell.length_a   1.000
_cell.length_b   1.000
_cell.length_c   1.000
_cell.angle_alpha   90.00
_cell.angle_beta   90.00
_cell.angle_gamma   90.00
#
_symmetry.space_group_name_H-M   'P 1'
#
loop_
_entity.id
_entity.type
_entity.pdbx_description
1 polymer ?
#
loop_
_entity_poly.entity_id
_entity_poly.type
_entity_poly.pdbx_seq_one_letter_code
_entity_poly.pdbx_strand_id
1 'polypeptide(L)'
;FSFSFVTLILAKEKEDEIVDYIPGLSPTRLGDLPQIFHGKGLQMYNSFKPCFDELSKAKYLLLSSADELEPKAVQFLTSKFDFPVYATGPLIPFPDLSAGYDDSEPDY
;
A
#
# COMPACT_ATOMS: atom_id res chain seq x y z
N PHE A 1 5.87 -7.49 -13.16
CA PHE A 1 6.27 -7.28 -11.75
C PHE A 1 7.26 -8.39 -11.39
N SER A 2 8.55 -8.24 -11.73
CA SER A 2 9.52 -9.32 -11.51
C SER A 2 9.79 -9.49 -10.01
N PHE A 3 9.76 -10.75 -9.59
CA PHE A 3 10.02 -11.38 -8.29
C PHE A 3 11.03 -10.69 -7.35
N SER A 4 11.90 -9.79 -7.85
CA SER A 4 13.05 -9.29 -7.10
C SER A 4 12.76 -8.16 -6.11
N PHE A 5 11.74 -7.32 -6.30
CA PHE A 5 11.57 -6.12 -5.45
C PHE A 5 10.83 -6.36 -4.14
N VAL A 6 9.94 -7.36 -4.10
CA VAL A 6 9.21 -7.74 -2.87
C VAL A 6 10.00 -8.80 -2.10
N THR A 7 10.74 -9.67 -2.80
CA THR A 7 11.59 -10.70 -2.17
C THR A 7 12.84 -10.12 -1.51
N LEU A 8 13.40 -9.01 -1.99
CA LEU A 8 14.63 -8.47 -1.38
C LEU A 8 14.38 -7.82 0.00
N ILE A 9 13.18 -7.32 0.28
CA ILE A 9 12.89 -6.63 1.54
C ILE A 9 12.97 -7.57 2.77
N LEU A 10 12.88 -8.89 2.61
CA LEU A 10 12.59 -9.76 3.77
C LEU A 10 13.22 -11.17 3.77
N ALA A 11 14.20 -11.45 2.90
CA ALA A 11 14.76 -12.81 2.76
C ALA A 11 16.00 -13.11 3.61
N LYS A 12 16.34 -12.35 4.65
CA LYS A 12 17.48 -12.72 5.51
C LYS A 12 17.33 -12.33 6.97
N GLU A 13 17.39 -13.32 7.85
CA GLU A 13 17.40 -13.15 9.32
C GLU A 13 18.66 -12.40 9.79
N LYS A 14 18.61 -11.07 9.77
CA LYS A 14 19.54 -10.22 10.49
C LYS A 14 18.77 -9.05 11.07
N GLU A 15 18.33 -9.17 12.32
CA GLU A 15 17.53 -8.14 12.99
C GLU A 15 18.23 -6.76 13.02
N ASP A 16 19.57 -6.77 13.10
CA ASP A 16 20.42 -5.56 13.07
C ASP A 16 20.78 -5.08 11.64
N GLU A 17 20.35 -5.78 10.59
CA GLU A 17 20.58 -5.32 9.22
C GLU A 17 19.75 -4.07 8.95
N ILE A 18 20.43 -3.00 8.51
CA ILE A 18 19.78 -1.75 8.13
C ILE A 18 19.38 -1.86 6.66
N VAL A 19 18.10 -1.69 6.41
CA VAL A 19 17.51 -1.59 5.08
C VAL A 19 17.35 -0.12 4.73
N ASP A 20 18.14 0.34 3.75
CA ASP A 20 18.14 1.74 3.25
C ASP A 20 17.67 1.85 1.79
N TYR A 21 17.34 0.72 1.16
CA TYR A 21 16.94 0.63 -0.25
C TYR A 21 15.43 0.73 -0.47
N ILE A 22 14.61 0.89 0.59
CA ILE A 22 13.16 1.05 0.45
C ILE A 22 12.83 2.53 0.17
N PRO A 23 12.28 2.85 -1.00
CA PRO A 23 11.91 4.22 -1.33
C PRO A 23 10.81 4.75 -0.42
N GLY A 24 11.00 5.95 0.11
CA GLY A 24 10.04 6.57 1.04
C GLY A 24 10.25 6.21 2.51
N LEU A 25 11.07 5.22 2.82
CA LEU A 25 11.49 4.92 4.19
C LEU A 25 12.89 5.47 4.47
N SER A 26 13.10 5.95 5.69
CA SER A 26 14.45 6.17 6.21
C SER A 26 15.15 4.82 6.41
N PRO A 27 16.49 4.79 6.50
CA PRO A 27 17.21 3.58 6.88
C PRO A 27 16.57 2.95 8.12
N THR A 28 16.02 1.76 7.95
CA THR A 28 15.17 1.09 8.94
C THR A 28 15.78 -0.26 9.29
N ARG A 29 15.78 -0.65 10.56
CA ARG A 29 16.29 -1.97 10.93
C ARG A 29 15.33 -3.03 10.43
N LEU A 30 15.85 -4.14 9.93
CA LEU A 30 15.02 -5.22 9.44
C LEU A 30 14.11 -5.79 10.54
N GLY A 31 14.57 -5.78 11.80
CA GLY A 31 13.75 -6.15 12.97
C GLY A 31 12.56 -5.20 13.24
N ASP A 32 12.60 -3.97 12.75
CA ASP A 32 11.50 -3.00 12.88
C ASP A 32 10.44 -3.17 11.78
N LEU A 33 10.73 -3.96 10.73
CA LEU A 33 9.78 -4.24 9.65
C LEU A 33 8.85 -5.42 10.01
N PRO A 34 7.60 -5.42 9.53
CA PRO A 34 6.69 -6.54 9.74
C PRO A 34 7.29 -7.85 9.19
N GLN A 35 7.27 -8.92 10.00
CA GLN A 35 7.78 -10.25 9.58
C GLN A 35 6.80 -10.97 8.64
N ILE A 36 6.73 -10.50 7.39
CA ILE A 36 5.74 -10.92 6.40
C ILE A 36 5.99 -12.33 5.83
N PHE A 37 7.16 -12.95 6.07
CA PHE A 37 7.44 -14.32 5.60
C PHE A 37 7.39 -15.41 6.67
N HIS A 38 7.02 -15.07 7.92
CA HIS A 38 6.86 -16.04 9.00
C HIS A 38 5.43 -16.04 9.57
N GLY A 39 4.98 -17.21 10.04
CA GLY A 39 3.71 -17.38 10.74
C GLY A 39 2.51 -16.75 10.01
N LYS A 40 1.79 -15.86 10.71
CA LYS A 40 0.61 -15.15 10.16
C LYS A 40 0.97 -14.19 9.02
N GLY A 41 2.19 -13.62 9.03
CA GLY A 41 2.66 -12.75 7.96
C GLY A 41 2.68 -13.47 6.61
N LEU A 42 3.17 -14.72 6.59
CA LEU A 42 3.25 -15.51 5.36
C LEU A 42 1.87 -15.82 4.77
N GLN A 43 0.89 -16.09 5.64
CA GLN A 43 -0.50 -16.29 5.22
C GLN A 43 -1.08 -15.02 4.59
N MET A 44 -0.80 -13.86 5.19
CA MET A 44 -1.20 -12.56 4.67
C MET A 44 -0.55 -12.30 3.31
N TYR A 45 0.77 -12.51 3.21
CA TYR A 45 1.51 -12.40 1.95
C TYR A 45 0.92 -13.27 0.84
N ASN A 46 0.67 -14.55 1.12
CA ASN A 46 0.11 -15.47 0.14
C ASN A 46 -1.29 -15.04 -0.33
N SER A 47 -2.06 -14.40 0.54
CA SER A 47 -3.37 -13.84 0.21
C SER A 47 -3.26 -12.62 -0.72
N PHE A 48 -2.25 -11.77 -0.53
CA PHE A 48 -2.04 -10.56 -1.34
C PHE A 48 -1.19 -10.78 -2.59
N LYS A 49 -0.42 -11.87 -2.64
CA LYS A 49 0.47 -12.20 -3.77
C LYS A 49 -0.24 -12.10 -5.14
N PRO A 50 -1.46 -12.65 -5.33
CA PRO A 50 -2.16 -12.56 -6.61
C PRO A 50 -2.42 -11.11 -7.05
N CYS A 51 -2.67 -10.19 -6.12
CA CYS A 51 -2.88 -8.78 -6.44
C CYS A 51 -1.65 -8.15 -7.11
N PHE A 52 -0.45 -8.51 -6.66
CA PHE A 52 0.81 -8.02 -7.25
C PHE A 52 1.06 -8.58 -8.65
N ASP A 53 0.63 -9.81 -8.91
CA ASP A 53 0.73 -10.41 -10.24
C ASP A 53 -0.22 -9.69 -11.23
N GLU A 54 -1.41 -9.28 -10.75
CA GLU A 54 -2.41 -8.51 -11.50
C GLU A 54 -2.05 -7.02 -11.68
N LEU A 55 -1.15 -6.45 -10.88
CA LEU A 55 -0.71 -5.04 -11.02
C LEU A 55 -0.23 -4.71 -12.43
N SER A 56 0.38 -5.66 -13.12
CA SER A 56 0.85 -5.49 -14.51
C SER A 56 -0.27 -5.18 -15.51
N LYS A 57 -1.52 -5.52 -15.17
CA LYS A 57 -2.71 -5.29 -16.00
C LYS A 57 -3.50 -4.06 -15.55
N ALA A 58 -3.07 -3.39 -14.47
CA ALA A 58 -3.75 -2.21 -13.96
C ALA A 58 -3.64 -1.05 -14.94
N LYS A 59 -4.69 -0.22 -15.01
CA LYS A 59 -4.70 1.02 -15.81
C LYS A 59 -4.22 2.22 -15.00
N TYR A 60 -4.30 2.15 -13.68
CA TYR A 60 -3.89 3.18 -12.74
C TYR A 60 -3.71 2.56 -11.36
N LEU A 61 -2.89 3.21 -10.52
CA LEU A 61 -2.76 2.90 -9.10
C LEU A 61 -3.23 4.11 -8.29
N LEU A 62 -4.22 3.90 -7.42
CA LEU A 62 -4.73 4.91 -6.49
C LEU A 62 -4.14 4.64 -5.11
N LEU A 63 -3.49 5.64 -4.55
CA LEU A 63 -2.97 5.64 -3.20
C LEU A 63 -3.85 6.56 -2.35
N SER A 64 -4.36 6.04 -1.24
CA SER A 64 -5.07 6.84 -0.23
C SER A 64 -4.07 7.64 0.64
N SER A 65 -3.14 8.31 -0.01
CA SER A 65 -2.09 9.14 0.58
C SER A 65 -2.06 10.49 -0.15
N ALA A 66 -1.32 11.45 0.39
CA ALA A 66 -1.10 12.74 -0.25
C ALA A 66 0.34 12.82 -0.75
N ASP A 67 0.55 13.36 -1.96
CA ASP A 67 1.87 13.50 -2.57
C ASP A 67 2.88 14.23 -1.67
N GLU A 68 2.41 15.22 -0.92
CA GLU A 68 3.22 16.02 0.00
C GLU A 68 3.75 15.21 1.20
N LEU A 69 3.03 14.16 1.61
CA LEU A 69 3.39 13.33 2.75
C LEU A 69 4.42 12.25 2.38
N GLU A 70 4.31 11.68 1.19
CA GLU A 70 5.12 10.54 0.76
C GLU A 70 5.75 10.72 -0.63
N PRO A 71 6.36 11.87 -0.95
CA PRO A 71 6.77 12.21 -2.32
C PRO A 71 7.78 11.22 -2.90
N LYS A 72 8.68 10.69 -2.07
CA LYS A 72 9.68 9.69 -2.48
C LYS A 72 9.04 8.36 -2.88
N ALA A 73 8.02 7.92 -2.15
CA ALA A 73 7.33 6.67 -2.44
C ALA A 73 6.51 6.81 -3.72
N VAL A 74 5.74 7.90 -3.85
CA VAL A 74 4.94 8.15 -5.06
C VAL A 74 5.83 8.28 -6.29
N GLN A 75 6.88 9.10 -6.22
CA GLN A 75 7.80 9.28 -7.36
C GLN A 75 8.46 7.96 -7.78
N PHE A 76 8.87 7.13 -6.82
CA PHE A 76 9.42 5.82 -7.13
C PHE A 76 8.40 4.92 -7.84
N LEU A 77 7.17 4.84 -7.33
CA LEU A 77 6.11 4.03 -7.93
C LEU A 77 5.76 4.53 -9.34
N THR A 78 5.64 5.84 -9.52
CA THR A 78 5.42 6.47 -10.83
C THR A 78 6.56 6.15 -11.81
N SER A 79 7.82 6.14 -11.37
CA SER A 79 8.94 5.76 -12.24
C SER A 79 9.01 4.27 -12.57
N LYS A 80 8.35 3.44 -11.76
CA LYS A 80 8.42 1.98 -11.83
C LYS A 80 7.32 1.36 -12.69
N PHE A 81 6.18 2.03 -12.83
CA PHE A 81 5.04 1.55 -13.58
C PHE A 81 4.83 2.36 -14.85
N ASP A 82 4.43 1.68 -15.92
CA ASP A 82 4.09 2.33 -17.19
C ASP A 82 2.68 2.94 -17.18
N PHE A 83 1.95 2.80 -16.08
CA PHE A 83 0.62 3.36 -15.89
C PHE A 83 0.63 4.50 -14.84
N PRO A 84 -0.35 5.42 -14.88
CA PRO A 84 -0.42 6.53 -13.93
C PRO A 84 -0.61 6.07 -12.47
N VAL A 85 0.11 6.72 -11.57
CA VAL A 85 -0.05 6.59 -10.11
C VAL A 85 -0.61 7.90 -9.57
N TYR A 86 -1.67 7.84 -8.76
CA TYR A 86 -2.32 9.01 -8.17
C TYR A 86 -2.40 8.87 -6.66
N ALA A 87 -1.91 9.87 -5.94
CA ALA A 87 -2.17 10.02 -4.52
C ALA A 87 -3.44 10.85 -4.34
N THR A 88 -4.57 10.20 -4.02
CA THR A 88 -5.90 10.82 -3.95
C THR A 88 -6.40 10.99 -2.52
N GLY A 89 -5.47 11.03 -1.56
CA GLY A 89 -5.77 11.14 -0.14
C GLY A 89 -5.72 12.57 0.40
N PRO A 90 -6.27 12.80 1.61
CA PRO A 90 -7.05 11.84 2.39
C PRO A 90 -8.42 11.56 1.76
N LEU A 91 -8.92 10.32 1.88
CA LEU A 91 -10.24 9.96 1.39
C LEU A 91 -11.31 10.57 2.30
N ILE A 92 -12.37 11.11 1.70
CA ILE A 92 -13.51 11.68 2.43
C ILE A 92 -14.27 10.53 3.12
N PRO A 93 -14.44 10.54 4.45
CA PRO A 93 -15.24 9.55 5.14
C PRO A 93 -16.67 9.54 4.60
N PHE A 94 -17.21 8.36 4.33
CA PHE A 94 -18.62 8.24 3.95
C PHE A 94 -19.51 8.43 5.18
N PRO A 95 -20.50 9.34 5.17
CA PRO A 95 -21.44 9.48 6.28
C PRO A 95 -22.31 8.23 6.41
N ASP A 96 -22.58 7.79 7.64
CA ASP A 96 -23.53 6.71 7.90
C ASP A 96 -24.95 7.14 7.48
N LEU A 97 -25.47 6.55 6.41
CA LEU A 97 -26.80 6.83 5.88
C LEU A 97 -27.95 6.35 6.80
N SER A 98 -27.64 5.64 7.89
CA SER A 98 -28.62 5.17 8.87
C SER A 98 -29.10 6.25 9.84
N ALA A 99 -28.45 7.42 9.87
CA ALA A 99 -28.79 8.52 10.77
C ALA A 99 -29.91 9.45 10.27
N GLY A 100 -30.58 9.12 9.15
CA GLY A 100 -31.52 10.02 8.49
C GLY A 100 -32.71 9.40 7.76
N TYR A 101 -33.04 8.11 7.98
CA TYR A 101 -34.39 7.62 7.66
C TYR A 101 -35.31 8.03 8.80
N ASP A 102 -35.68 9.31 8.82
CA ASP A 102 -36.95 9.71 9.41
C ASP A 102 -38.00 9.32 8.36
N ASP A 103 -38.90 8.41 8.70
CA ASP A 103 -40.02 7.94 7.85
C ASP A 103 -41.06 9.07 7.60
N SER A 104 -40.68 10.33 7.77
CA SER A 104 -41.51 11.47 7.40
C SER A 104 -41.59 11.56 5.89
N GLU A 105 -42.76 11.17 5.37
CA GLU A 105 -43.21 11.39 4.00
C GLU A 105 -42.96 12.88 3.66
N PRO A 106 -42.24 13.20 2.57
CA PRO A 106 -42.02 14.59 2.21
C PRO A 106 -43.36 15.23 1.80
N ASP A 107 -43.77 16.27 2.52
CA ASP A 107 -44.92 17.14 2.18
C ASP A 107 -44.60 17.98 0.93
N TYR A 108 -44.55 17.35 -0.24
CA TYR A 108 -44.54 18.03 -1.54
C TYR A 108 -45.44 17.33 -2.54
#